data_AF-A0A2R7MMB1-F1
#
_entry.id   AF-A0A2R7MMB1-F1
#
_cell.length_a   1.000
_cell.length_b   1.000
_cell.length_c   1.000
_cell.angle_alpha   90.00
_cell.angle_beta   90.00
_cell.angle_gamma   90.00
#
_symmetry.space_group_name_H-M   'P 1'
#
loop_
_entity.id
_entity.type
_entity.pdbx_description
1 polymer ?
#
loop_
_entity_poly.entity_id
_entity_poly.type
_entity_poly.pdbx_seq_one_letter_code
_entity_poly.pdbx_strand_id
1 'polypeptide(L)' 'TAVLQMHLTIEEAVFAATRGAARIVGRDEGSDAVGVIAPGSRADLQMLDAPSIAHLAYRPGVPLTAAVWRGGHAVVPAP' A
#
# COMPACT_ATOMS: atom_id res chain seq x y z
N THR A 1 -5.59 3.83 -14.49
CA THR A 1 -5.15 3.04 -13.31
C THR A 1 -5.41 1.56 -13.58
N ALA A 2 -4.81 0.64 -12.81
CA ALA A 2 -4.99 -0.80 -13.04
C ALA A 2 -6.47 -1.23 -13.03
N VAL A 3 -7.29 -0.60 -12.19
CA VAL A 3 -8.75 -0.79 -12.17
C VAL A 3 -9.39 -0.44 -13.51
N LEU A 4 -9.11 0.74 -14.07
CA LEU A 4 -9.75 1.21 -15.32
C LEU A 4 -9.15 0.62 -16.61
N GLN A 5 -7.87 0.28 -16.61
CA GLN A 5 -7.14 -0.09 -17.84
C GLN A 5 -6.85 -1.59 -17.94
N MET A 6 -6.81 -2.29 -16.80
CA MET A 6 -6.55 -3.73 -16.72
C MET A 6 -7.76 -4.50 -16.17
N HIS A 7 -8.87 -3.80 -15.90
CA HIS A 7 -10.13 -4.37 -15.40
C HIS A 7 -10.01 -5.13 -14.07
N LEU A 8 -9.03 -4.76 -13.23
CA LEU A 8 -8.92 -5.28 -11.88
C LEU A 8 -9.99 -4.67 -10.96
N THR A 9 -10.45 -5.45 -10.00
CA THR A 9 -11.13 -4.91 -8.81
C THR A 9 -10.17 -4.02 -8.00
N ILE A 10 -10.71 -3.19 -7.10
CA ILE A 10 -9.87 -2.34 -6.23
C ILE A 10 -8.99 -3.22 -5.34
N GLU A 11 -9.56 -4.30 -4.80
CA GLU A 11 -8.90 -5.27 -3.95
C GLU A 11 -7.75 -5.96 -4.68
N GLU A 12 -7.96 -6.40 -5.93
CA GLU A 12 -6.90 -7.00 -6.76
C GLU A 12 -5.78 -6.00 -7.07
N ALA A 13 -6.14 -4.75 -7.39
CA ALA A 13 -5.14 -3.71 -7.67
C ALA A 13 -4.28 -3.40 -6.43
N VAL A 14 -4.90 -3.31 -5.24
CA VAL A 14 -4.20 -3.08 -3.97
C VAL A 14 -3.34 -4.28 -3.61
N PHE A 15 -3.85 -5.51 -3.78
CA PHE A 15 -3.08 -6.73 -3.55
C PHE A 15 -1.86 -6.78 -4.48
N ALA A 16 -2.04 -6.53 -5.77
CA ALA A 16 -0.97 -6.51 -6.75
C ALA A 16 0.13 -5.50 -6.39
N ALA A 17 -0.26 -4.31 -5.88
CA ALA A 17 0.67 -3.26 -5.49
C ALA A 17 1.35 -3.46 -4.11
N THR A 18 0.92 -4.47 -3.33
CA THR A 18 1.43 -4.70 -1.96
C THR A 18 1.94 -6.14 -1.80
N ARG A 19 1.14 -7.04 -1.21
CA ARG A 19 1.54 -8.42 -0.93
C ARG A 19 1.86 -9.21 -2.20
N GLY A 20 1.13 -8.98 -3.28
CA GLY A 20 1.38 -9.62 -4.58
C GLY A 20 2.78 -9.31 -5.12
N ALA A 21 3.18 -8.03 -5.08
CA ALA A 21 4.54 -7.62 -5.47
C ALA A 21 5.60 -8.18 -4.52
N ALA A 22 5.35 -8.18 -3.20
CA ALA A 22 6.25 -8.75 -2.21
C ALA A 22 6.52 -10.25 -2.45
N ARG A 23 5.47 -10.99 -2.82
CA ARG A 23 5.56 -12.43 -3.12
C ARG A 23 6.45 -12.74 -4.32
N ILE A 24 6.41 -11.90 -5.36
CA ILE A 24 7.24 -12.08 -6.56
C ILE A 24 8.73 -12.05 -6.24
N VAL A 25 9.13 -11.25 -5.25
CA VAL A 25 10.52 -11.12 -4.81
C VAL A 25 10.84 -11.93 -3.54
N GLY A 26 9.92 -12.80 -3.09
CA GLY A 26 10.11 -13.67 -1.92
C GLY A 26 10.18 -12.92 -0.59
N ARG A 27 9.44 -11.81 -0.44
CA ARG A 27 9.43 -10.96 0.77
C ARG A 27 8.05 -10.82 1.42
N ASP A 28 7.10 -11.71 1.14
CA ASP A 28 5.76 -11.67 1.73
C ASP A 28 5.61 -12.51 3.01
N GLU A 29 6.70 -13.13 3.49
CA GLU A 29 6.74 -14.00 4.67
C GLU A 29 7.94 -13.72 5.58
N GLY A 30 7.88 -14.22 6.83
CA GLY A 30 8.94 -14.08 7.83
C GLY A 30 8.87 -12.78 8.65
N SER A 31 9.89 -12.55 9.49
CA SER A 31 9.95 -11.42 10.43
C SER A 31 10.34 -10.07 9.81
N ASP A 32 10.58 -10.02 8.49
CA ASP A 32 10.78 -8.77 7.72
C ASP A 32 9.86 -8.75 6.48
N ALA A 33 8.72 -9.46 6.56
CA ALA A 33 7.73 -9.47 5.49
C ALA A 33 7.25 -8.05 5.16
N VAL A 34 7.02 -7.75 3.88
CA VAL A 34 6.51 -6.47 3.38
C VAL A 34 5.22 -6.64 2.59
N GLY A 35 4.50 -5.54 2.36
CA GLY A 35 3.24 -5.54 1.61
C GLY A 35 2.06 -6.10 2.40
N VAL A 36 2.21 -6.32 3.71
CA VAL A 36 1.16 -6.80 4.62
C VAL A 36 1.24 -6.06 5.96
N ILE A 37 0.08 -5.83 6.58
CA ILE A 37 -0.02 -5.28 7.93
C ILE A 37 -0.33 -6.43 8.88
N ALA A 38 0.71 -7.00 9.50
CA ALA A 38 0.58 -8.08 10.46
C ALA A 38 1.68 -7.98 11.52
N PRO A 39 1.44 -8.47 12.75
CA PRO A 39 2.47 -8.55 13.77
C PRO A 39 3.73 -9.27 13.27
N GLY A 40 4.90 -8.72 13.56
CA GLY A 40 6.19 -9.26 13.12
C GLY A 40 6.58 -8.95 11.68
N SER A 41 5.71 -8.34 10.88
CA SER A 41 6.07 -7.81 9.55
C SER A 41 6.78 -6.46 9.68
N ARG A 42 7.50 -6.06 8.64
CA ARG A 42 8.16 -4.75 8.59
C ARG A 42 7.12 -3.63 8.61
N ALA A 43 7.34 -2.62 9.43
CA ALA A 43 6.44 -1.46 9.56
C ALA A 43 6.63 -0.43 8.42
N ASP A 44 6.40 -0.88 7.19
CA ASP A 44 6.31 -0.04 5.99
C ASP A 44 4.82 0.23 5.68
N LEU A 45 4.37 1.48 5.88
CA LEU A 45 2.94 1.84 5.82
C LEU A 45 2.74 3.18 5.09
N GLN A 46 1.64 3.29 4.35
CA GLN A 46 1.12 4.55 3.80
C GLN A 46 -0.29 4.78 4.36
N MET A 47 -0.53 5.97 4.92
CA MET A 47 -1.86 6.42 5.29
C MET A 47 -2.39 7.36 4.21
N LEU A 48 -3.64 7.14 3.80
CA LEU A 48 -4.32 8.01 2.85
C LEU A 48 -5.17 9.03 3.59
N ASP A 49 -5.13 10.29 3.15
CA ASP A 49 -6.11 11.32 3.49
C ASP A 49 -7.36 11.11 2.62
N ALA A 50 -8.06 10.01 2.89
CA ALA A 50 -9.25 9.62 2.15
C ALA A 50 -10.13 8.70 3.01
N PRO A 51 -11.47 8.77 2.85
CA PRO A 51 -12.38 7.93 3.62
C PRO A 51 -12.39 6.47 3.13
N SER A 52 -11.83 6.17 1.95
CA SER A 52 -11.74 4.80 1.44
C SER A 52 -10.61 4.61 0.43
N ILE A 53 -10.14 3.37 0.32
CA ILE A 53 -9.11 2.96 -0.63
C ILE A 53 -9.52 3.16 -2.11
N ALA A 54 -10.83 3.25 -2.39
CA ALA A 54 -11.33 3.54 -3.74
C ALA A 54 -10.82 4.89 -4.29
N HIS A 55 -10.51 5.85 -3.41
CA HIS A 55 -9.95 7.14 -3.82
C HIS A 55 -8.59 6.96 -4.49
N LEU A 56 -7.78 5.99 -4.05
CA LEU A 56 -6.49 5.67 -4.67
C LEU A 56 -6.65 5.25 -6.15
N ALA A 57 -7.73 4.52 -6.48
CA ALA A 57 -7.98 4.03 -7.83
C ALA A 57 -8.60 5.08 -8.77
N TYR A 58 -9.44 5.96 -8.25
CA TYR A 58 -10.28 6.88 -9.05
C TYR A 58 -9.87 8.35 -8.97
N ARG A 59 -8.92 8.72 -8.09
CA ARG A 59 -8.32 10.08 -8.02
C ARG A 59 -6.80 10.04 -8.28
N PRO A 60 -6.34 9.48 -9.42
CA PRO A 60 -4.91 9.46 -9.72
C PRO A 60 -4.35 10.88 -9.84
N GLY A 61 -3.14 11.09 -9.32
CA GLY A 61 -2.44 12.38 -9.39
C GLY A 61 -2.83 13.42 -8.34
N VAL A 62 -3.76 13.10 -7.45
CA VAL A 62 -4.13 13.95 -6.29
C VAL A 62 -3.20 13.61 -5.11
N PRO A 63 -2.76 14.60 -4.30
CA PRO A 63 -1.94 14.35 -3.11
C PRO A 63 -2.79 13.70 -2.00
N LEU A 64 -3.01 12.39 -2.09
CA LEU A 64 -3.81 11.62 -1.12
C LEU A 64 -2.99 11.07 0.04
N THR A 65 -1.67 11.27 0.08
CA THR A 65 -0.84 10.71 1.16
C THR A 65 -0.88 11.62 2.37
N ALA A 66 -1.43 11.12 3.49
CA ALA A 66 -1.38 11.82 4.76
C ALA A 66 -0.03 11.62 5.45
N ALA A 67 0.45 10.37 5.51
CA ALA A 67 1.69 10.02 6.19
C ALA A 67 2.32 8.74 5.61
N VAL A 68 3.63 8.58 5.80
CA VAL A 68 4.38 7.40 5.38
C VAL A 68 5.35 6.98 6.48
N TRP A 69 5.36 5.69 6.79
CA TRP A 69 6.35 5.04 7.65
C TRP A 69 7.18 4.06 6.85
N ARG A 70 8.49 4.02 7.13
CA ARG A 70 9.42 3.04 6.60
C ARG A 70 10.23 2.44 7.73
N GLY A 71 10.13 1.13 7.94
CA GLY A 71 10.75 0.43 9.05
C GLY A 71 10.33 0.99 10.42
N GLY A 72 9.09 1.48 10.54
CA GLY A 72 8.59 2.11 11.77
C GLY A 72 8.95 3.58 11.96
N HIS A 73 9.76 4.16 11.07
CA HIS A 73 10.12 5.58 11.12
C HIS A 73 9.23 6.40 10.19
N ALA A 74 8.63 7.49 10.70
CA ALA A 74 7.89 8.43 9.88
C ALA A 74 8.86 9.15 8.91
N VAL A 75 8.64 9.01 7.61
CA VAL A 75 9.42 9.66 6.55
C VAL A 75 8.62 10.75 5.83
N VAL A 76 7.29 10.69 5.92
CA VAL A 76 6.38 11.80 5.61
C VAL A 76 5.49 11.98 6.84
N PRO A 77 5.60 13.12 7.55
CA PRO A 77 4.78 13.37 8.73
C PRO A 77 3.32 13.55 8.31
N ALA A 78 2.40 13.10 9.18
CA ALA A 78 1.00 13.48 9.08
C ALA A 78 0.89 15.01 9.16
N PRO A 79 -0.07 15.63 8.44
CA PRO A 79 -0.37 17.05 8.60
C PRO A 79 -0.72 17.42 10.06
#